data_AF-A0A814RMJ6-F1
#
_entry.id   AF-A0A814RMJ6-F1
#
_cell.length_a   1.000
_cell.length_b   1.000
_cell.length_c   1.000
_cell.angle_alpha   90.00
_cell.angle_beta   90.00
_cell.angle_gamma   90.00
#
_symmetry.space_group_name_H-M   'P 1'
#
loop_
_entity.id
_entity.type
_entity.pdbx_description
1 polymer ?
#
loop_
_entity_poly.entity_id
_entity_poly.type
_entity_poly.pdbx_seq_one_letter_code
_entity_poly.pdbx_strand_id
1 'polypeptide(L)'
;MAYYQKNEYDFRRYGNSVNVPNNDIARCMYYLNCVCHTIEYNENNIQRYCNYENWRQLSDAEDYLVFVLCLTLSPDEFEDKCFVESPELCGSSSNAFYEVGQIKHSLLAVQSVVIAGRTRHVNKIMAYTQSWMKSYYYEPMSRLVARYRPQQPSTSSSAPGCVIS
;
A
#
# COMPACT_ATOMS: atom_id res chain seq x y z
N MET A 1 5.60 -12.90 -40.63
CA MET A 1 5.12 -11.61 -40.08
C MET A 1 4.09 -11.94 -39.01
N ALA A 2 4.47 -11.89 -37.74
CA ALA A 2 3.55 -12.20 -36.64
C ALA A 2 2.65 -10.97 -36.42
N TYR A 3 1.35 -11.15 -36.60
CA TYR A 3 0.34 -10.15 -36.28
C TYR A 3 0.25 -10.04 -34.76
N TYR A 4 0.74 -8.93 -34.19
CA TYR A 4 0.44 -8.59 -32.81
C TYR A 4 -1.04 -8.21 -32.74
N GLN A 5 -1.87 -9.14 -32.25
CA GLN A 5 -3.25 -8.85 -31.87
C GLN A 5 -3.22 -7.83 -30.73
N LYS A 6 -3.48 -6.57 -31.09
CA LYS A 6 -3.77 -5.50 -30.15
C LYS A 6 -5.14 -5.82 -29.55
N ASN A 7 -5.16 -6.66 -28.52
CA ASN A 7 -6.35 -6.86 -27.71
C ASN A 7 -6.65 -5.53 -27.03
N GLU A 8 -7.58 -4.77 -27.60
CA GLU A 8 -8.34 -3.74 -26.88
C GLU A 8 -9.14 -4.46 -25.82
N TYR A 9 -8.50 -4.69 -24.67
CA TYR A 9 -9.21 -5.14 -23.49
C TYR A 9 -10.09 -3.99 -23.03
N ASP A 10 -11.40 -4.16 -23.13
CA ASP A 10 -12.45 -3.27 -22.62
C ASP A 10 -12.45 -3.31 -21.08
N PHE A 11 -11.34 -2.86 -20.52
CA PHE A 11 -11.15 -2.71 -19.10
C PHE A 11 -11.86 -1.44 -18.65
N ARG A 12 -12.90 -1.56 -17.83
CA ARG A 12 -13.48 -0.42 -17.11
C ARG A 12 -12.45 0.08 -16.12
N ARG A 13 -11.74 1.11 -16.56
CA ARG A 13 -10.74 1.81 -15.76
C ARG A 13 -11.44 2.63 -14.70
N TYR A 14 -11.24 2.27 -13.44
CA TYR A 14 -11.66 3.07 -12.31
C TYR A 14 -10.42 3.84 -11.80
N GLY A 15 -10.55 5.15 -11.67
CA GLY A 15 -9.47 5.99 -11.18
C GLY A 15 -9.93 7.43 -11.07
N ASN A 16 -9.71 8.02 -9.91
CA ASN A 16 -9.92 9.45 -9.69
C ASN A 16 -8.55 10.11 -9.56
N SER A 17 -8.37 11.27 -10.19
CA SER A 17 -7.24 12.13 -9.89
C SER A 17 -7.44 12.72 -8.50
N VAL A 18 -6.59 12.33 -7.56
CA VAL A 18 -6.72 12.72 -6.16
C VAL A 18 -5.50 13.54 -5.77
N ASN A 19 -5.72 14.70 -5.16
CA ASN A 19 -4.64 15.52 -4.63
C ASN A 19 -4.37 15.09 -3.18
N VAL A 20 -3.29 14.36 -2.96
CA VAL A 20 -2.91 13.88 -1.64
C VAL A 20 -2.03 14.93 -0.97
N PRO A 21 -2.33 15.34 0.29
CA PRO A 21 -1.49 16.27 1.03
C PRO A 21 -0.04 15.78 1.14
N ASN A 22 0.92 16.71 1.13
CA ASN A 22 2.34 16.39 1.32
C ASN A 22 2.67 16.08 2.79
N ASN A 23 2.11 14.99 3.31
CA ASN A 23 2.32 14.49 4.67
C ASN A 23 2.45 12.96 4.63
N ASP A 24 3.33 12.41 5.46
CA ASP A 24 3.63 10.97 5.46
C ASP A 24 2.42 10.12 5.88
N ILE A 25 1.69 10.55 6.92
CA ILE A 25 0.48 9.87 7.36
C ILE A 25 -0.60 9.95 6.29
N ALA A 26 -0.82 11.14 5.69
CA ALA A 26 -1.83 11.29 4.64
C ALA A 26 -1.55 10.39 3.42
N ARG A 27 -0.28 10.23 3.03
CA ARG A 27 0.13 9.31 1.96
C ARG A 27 -0.13 7.85 2.33
N CYS A 28 0.20 7.45 3.57
CA CYS A 28 -0.10 6.12 4.10
C CYS A 28 -1.62 5.83 4.16
N MET A 29 -2.42 6.79 4.60
CA MET A 29 -3.89 6.69 4.60
C MET A 29 -4.45 6.54 3.18
N TYR A 30 -3.89 7.29 2.22
CA TYR A 30 -4.27 7.17 0.81
C TYR A 30 -3.95 5.77 0.27
N TYR A 31 -2.77 5.23 0.59
CA TYR A 31 -2.42 3.85 0.27
C TYR A 31 -3.42 2.84 0.87
N LEU A 32 -3.78 2.98 2.15
CA LEU A 32 -4.78 2.12 2.80
C LEU A 32 -6.15 2.22 2.12
N ASN A 33 -6.54 3.41 1.68
CA ASN A 33 -7.78 3.62 0.93
C ASN A 33 -7.75 2.85 -0.40
N CYS A 34 -6.61 2.82 -1.10
CA CYS A 34 -6.43 2.03 -2.32
C CYS A 34 -6.51 0.52 -2.04
N VAL A 35 -5.89 0.05 -0.96
CA VAL A 35 -6.00 -1.35 -0.53
C VAL A 35 -7.45 -1.70 -0.24
N CYS A 36 -8.18 -0.87 0.51
CA CYS A 36 -9.60 -1.09 0.83
C CYS A 36 -10.53 -1.05 -0.40
N HIS A 37 -10.12 -0.41 -1.49
CA HIS A 37 -10.85 -0.50 -2.77
C HIS A 37 -10.56 -1.80 -3.52
N THR A 38 -9.39 -2.39 -3.28
CA THR A 38 -8.90 -3.61 -3.94
C THR A 38 -9.46 -4.86 -3.26
N ILE A 39 -9.41 -4.89 -1.93
CA ILE A 39 -9.90 -5.99 -1.11
C ILE A 39 -11.15 -5.60 -0.31
N GLU A 40 -12.03 -6.56 -0.05
CA GLU A 40 -13.15 -6.35 0.85
C GLU A 40 -12.66 -6.30 2.31
N TYR A 41 -12.43 -5.09 2.81
CA TYR A 41 -12.03 -4.83 4.19
C TYR A 41 -13.19 -4.17 4.94
N ASN A 42 -14.07 -5.00 5.53
CA ASN A 42 -15.23 -4.54 6.29
C ASN A 42 -15.02 -4.69 7.81
N GLU A 43 -13.88 -4.21 8.32
CA GLU A 43 -13.72 -4.09 9.77
C GLU A 43 -14.12 -2.68 10.21
N ASN A 44 -14.96 -2.63 11.24
CA ASN A 44 -15.47 -1.39 11.81
C ASN A 44 -14.30 -0.44 12.12
N ASN A 45 -14.40 0.80 11.62
CA ASN A 45 -13.45 1.92 11.76
C ASN A 45 -12.30 2.04 10.74
N ILE A 46 -12.09 1.12 9.78
CA ILE A 46 -11.00 1.34 8.79
C ILE A 46 -11.22 2.60 7.94
N GLN A 47 -12.48 2.98 7.71
CA GLN A 47 -12.84 4.16 6.94
C GLN A 47 -12.27 5.46 7.55
N ARG A 48 -12.06 5.51 8.88
CA ARG A 48 -11.41 6.64 9.55
C ARG A 48 -9.93 6.72 9.19
N TYR A 49 -9.25 5.58 9.11
CA TYR A 49 -7.83 5.47 8.74
C TYR A 49 -7.58 5.57 7.22
N CYS A 50 -8.62 5.43 6.40
CA CYS A 50 -8.55 5.67 4.95
C CYS A 50 -8.84 7.11 4.54
N ASN A 51 -9.34 7.95 5.47
CA ASN A 51 -9.73 9.32 5.19
C ASN A 51 -8.53 10.28 5.21
N TYR A 52 -7.74 10.26 4.14
CA TYR A 52 -6.53 11.08 3.98
C TYR A 52 -6.80 12.60 4.01
N GLU A 53 -8.04 13.07 3.80
CA GLU A 53 -8.38 14.49 3.89
C GLU A 53 -8.41 14.98 5.35
N ASN A 54 -8.77 14.09 6.28
CA ASN A 54 -8.89 14.39 7.70
C ASN A 54 -7.67 13.92 8.51
N TRP A 55 -6.51 13.77 7.86
CA TRP A 55 -5.27 13.35 8.53
C TRP A 55 -4.92 14.22 9.76
N ARG A 56 -5.28 15.51 9.75
CA ARG A 56 -5.04 16.45 10.86
C ARG A 56 -5.90 16.20 12.10
N GLN A 57 -6.95 15.39 11.99
CA GLN A 57 -7.86 15.07 13.09
C GLN A 57 -7.43 13.82 13.86
N LEU A 58 -6.39 13.12 13.38
CA LEU A 58 -5.85 11.94 14.03
C LEU A 58 -5.04 12.32 15.28
N SER A 59 -5.21 11.53 16.33
CA SER A 59 -4.36 11.58 17.53
C SER A 59 -3.03 10.86 17.27
N ASP A 60 -1.99 11.13 18.06
CA ASP A 60 -0.69 10.43 17.92
C ASP A 60 -0.80 8.90 18.01
N ALA A 61 -1.73 8.39 18.83
CA ALA A 61 -2.02 6.97 18.91
C ALA A 61 -2.67 6.41 17.62
N GLU A 62 -3.50 7.22 16.95
CA GLU A 62 -4.13 6.86 15.69
C GLU A 62 -3.12 6.91 14.54
N ASP A 63 -2.20 7.87 14.53
CA ASP A 63 -1.08 7.91 13.59
C ASP A 63 -0.24 6.62 13.68
N TYR A 64 0.04 6.16 14.90
CA TYR A 64 0.75 4.90 15.13
C TYR A 64 -0.05 3.69 14.61
N LEU A 65 -1.38 3.68 14.80
CA LEU A 65 -2.23 2.62 14.25
C LEU A 65 -2.21 2.60 12.71
N VAL A 66 -2.25 3.76 12.05
CA VAL A 66 -2.11 3.87 10.58
C VAL A 66 -0.77 3.26 10.15
N PHE A 67 0.31 3.58 10.85
CA PHE A 67 1.62 3.01 10.58
C PHE A 67 1.65 1.48 10.72
N VAL A 68 1.10 0.93 11.81
CA VAL A 68 1.02 -0.53 12.03
C VAL A 68 0.15 -1.21 10.97
N LEU A 69 -0.96 -0.58 10.57
CA LEU A 69 -1.81 -1.08 9.49
C LEU A 69 -1.06 -1.11 8.15
N CYS A 70 -0.30 -0.06 7.81
CA CYS A 70 0.51 -0.03 6.61
C CYS A 70 1.65 -1.06 6.61
N LEU A 71 2.20 -1.41 7.78
CA LEU A 71 3.15 -2.52 7.93
C LEU A 71 2.47 -3.88 7.70
N THR A 72 1.26 -4.05 8.25
CA THR A 72 0.51 -5.31 8.14
C THR A 72 -0.01 -5.53 6.72
N LEU A 73 -0.35 -4.44 6.02
CA LEU A 73 -0.86 -4.42 4.66
C LEU A 73 0.26 -3.98 3.70
N SER A 74 1.44 -4.60 3.79
CA SER A 74 2.56 -4.28 2.91
C SER A 74 2.24 -4.65 1.45
N PRO A 75 2.74 -3.88 0.46
CA PRO A 75 2.50 -4.16 -0.95
C PRO A 75 3.04 -5.54 -1.34
N ASP A 76 4.11 -6.02 -0.70
CA ASP A 76 4.69 -7.35 -0.90
C ASP A 76 3.68 -8.48 -0.65
N GLU A 77 2.74 -8.31 0.28
CA GLU A 77 1.68 -9.30 0.53
C GLU A 77 0.64 -9.36 -0.59
N PHE A 78 0.55 -8.28 -1.38
CA PHE A 78 -0.42 -8.08 -2.46
C PHE A 78 0.19 -8.20 -3.86
N GLU A 79 1.52 -8.13 -3.94
CA GLU A 79 2.30 -8.31 -5.16
C GLU A 79 2.00 -9.70 -5.75
N ASP A 80 1.93 -9.75 -7.09
CA ASP A 80 1.52 -10.93 -7.87
C ASP A 80 0.12 -11.50 -7.56
N LYS A 81 -0.69 -10.81 -6.76
CA LYS A 81 -2.04 -11.24 -6.35
C LYS A 81 -3.12 -10.27 -6.80
N CYS A 82 -3.06 -9.04 -6.29
CA CYS A 82 -4.01 -7.98 -6.63
C CYS A 82 -3.32 -6.67 -7.01
N PHE A 83 -2.04 -6.53 -6.71
CA PHE A 83 -1.22 -5.40 -7.10
C PHE A 83 -0.31 -5.82 -8.25
N VAL A 84 -0.38 -5.05 -9.34
CA VAL A 84 0.35 -5.33 -10.57
C VAL A 84 1.21 -4.13 -10.91
N GLU A 85 2.52 -4.33 -10.95
CA GLU A 85 3.42 -3.32 -11.50
C GLU A 85 3.31 -3.36 -13.03
N SER A 86 2.58 -2.39 -13.61
CA SER A 86 2.49 -2.28 -15.07
C SER A 86 2.24 -0.84 -15.49
N PRO A 87 3.29 -0.13 -15.95
CA PRO A 87 3.13 1.22 -16.49
C PRO A 87 2.25 1.24 -17.74
N GLU A 88 2.20 0.14 -18.50
CA GLU A 88 1.36 0.00 -19.70
C GLU A 88 -0.14 0.03 -19.35
N LEU A 89 -0.54 -0.67 -18.28
CA LEU A 89 -1.90 -0.58 -17.75
C LEU A 89 -2.18 0.79 -17.14
N CYS A 90 -1.18 1.41 -16.51
CA CYS A 90 -1.30 2.74 -15.93
C CYS A 90 -1.40 3.90 -16.94
N GLY A 91 -1.03 3.71 -18.21
CA GLY A 91 -1.26 4.70 -19.28
C GLY A 91 -0.76 6.10 -18.90
N SER A 92 -1.65 7.08 -18.82
CA SER A 92 -1.35 8.48 -18.41
C SER A 92 -1.49 8.75 -16.89
N SER A 93 -1.90 7.76 -16.11
CA SER A 93 -2.14 7.88 -14.67
C SER A 93 -1.04 7.15 -13.88
N SER A 94 -0.80 7.54 -12.63
CA SER A 94 0.21 6.88 -11.79
C SER A 94 -0.28 5.54 -11.19
N ASN A 95 -1.60 5.37 -11.09
CA ASN A 95 -2.31 4.16 -10.67
C ASN A 95 -3.63 4.00 -11.46
N ALA A 96 -4.12 2.77 -11.55
CA ALA A 96 -5.42 2.45 -12.15
C ALA A 96 -6.04 1.21 -11.50
N PHE A 97 -7.37 1.18 -11.38
CA PHE A 97 -8.11 0.05 -10.84
C PHE A 97 -8.92 -0.65 -11.93
N TYR A 98 -8.98 -1.98 -11.80
CA TYR A 98 -9.60 -2.90 -12.74
C TYR A 98 -10.49 -3.89 -11.99
N GLU A 99 -11.58 -4.37 -12.57
CA GLU A 99 -12.38 -5.44 -11.95
C GLU A 99 -11.77 -6.81 -12.22
N VAL A 100 -11.77 -7.69 -11.20
CA VAL A 100 -11.21 -9.06 -11.29
C VAL A 100 -11.83 -9.86 -12.43
N GLY A 101 -13.09 -9.62 -12.76
CA GLY A 101 -13.81 -10.30 -13.84
C GLY A 101 -13.28 -10.02 -15.25
N GLN A 102 -12.55 -8.92 -15.45
CA GLN A 102 -12.11 -8.49 -16.79
C GLN A 102 -10.69 -8.97 -17.13
N ILE A 103 -9.82 -9.24 -16.13
CA ILE A 103 -8.42 -9.64 -16.33
C ILE A 103 -8.26 -11.17 -16.31
N LYS A 104 -9.18 -11.91 -16.96
CA LYS A 104 -9.21 -13.38 -16.88
C LYS A 104 -8.10 -14.12 -17.64
N HIS A 105 -7.30 -13.43 -18.46
CA HIS A 105 -6.41 -14.12 -19.41
C HIS A 105 -4.94 -13.71 -19.42
N SER A 106 -4.51 -12.65 -18.71
CA SER A 106 -3.13 -12.16 -18.83
C SER A 106 -2.38 -11.90 -17.53
N LEU A 107 -3.05 -11.86 -16.38
CA LEU A 107 -2.42 -11.53 -15.09
C LEU A 107 -2.98 -12.43 -13.99
N LEU A 108 -2.12 -12.83 -13.07
CA LEU A 108 -2.36 -13.72 -11.92
C LEU A 108 -3.33 -13.06 -10.90
N ALA A 109 -4.56 -12.79 -11.32
CA ALA A 109 -5.61 -12.23 -10.50
C ALA A 109 -6.16 -13.30 -9.55
N VAL A 110 -5.70 -13.31 -8.30
CA VAL A 110 -6.29 -14.19 -7.28
C VAL A 110 -7.62 -13.62 -6.80
N GLN A 111 -8.62 -14.49 -6.63
CA GLN A 111 -9.95 -14.08 -6.14
C GLN A 111 -9.97 -13.79 -4.63
N SER A 112 -8.93 -14.22 -3.91
CA SER A 112 -8.79 -14.01 -2.47
C SER A 112 -7.33 -13.98 -2.03
N VAL A 113 -7.04 -13.19 -1.00
CA VAL A 113 -5.72 -13.09 -0.36
C VAL A 113 -5.86 -13.37 1.14
N VAL A 114 -4.86 -14.02 1.74
CA VAL A 114 -4.83 -14.25 3.19
C VAL A 114 -4.01 -13.14 3.83
N ILE A 115 -4.63 -12.35 4.69
CA ILE A 115 -4.00 -11.22 5.39
C ILE A 115 -4.27 -11.38 6.87
N ALA A 116 -3.22 -11.32 7.70
CA ALA A 116 -3.34 -11.50 9.15
C ALA A 116 -4.14 -12.77 9.54
N GLY A 117 -3.96 -13.86 8.79
CA GLY A 117 -4.66 -15.14 8.99
C GLY A 117 -6.13 -15.17 8.55
N ARG A 118 -6.64 -14.11 7.91
CA ARG A 118 -8.01 -14.06 7.38
C ARG A 118 -8.00 -14.03 5.85
N THR A 119 -8.77 -14.92 5.24
CA THR A 119 -9.02 -14.87 3.80
C THR A 119 -9.95 -13.70 3.48
N ARG A 120 -9.51 -12.83 2.58
CA ARG A 120 -10.29 -11.67 2.10
C ARG A 120 -10.46 -11.74 0.59
N HIS A 121 -11.66 -11.41 0.12
CA HIS A 121 -11.96 -11.40 -1.29
C HIS A 121 -11.37 -10.17 -1.98
N VAL A 122 -10.77 -10.40 -3.14
CA VAL A 122 -10.28 -9.35 -4.01
C VAL A 122 -11.43 -8.97 -4.94
N ASN A 123 -11.87 -7.71 -4.85
CA ASN A 123 -12.93 -7.18 -5.71
C ASN A 123 -12.35 -6.49 -6.94
N LYS A 124 -11.17 -5.85 -6.78
CA LYS A 124 -10.50 -5.10 -7.83
C LYS A 124 -9.02 -5.41 -7.84
N ILE A 125 -8.39 -5.21 -8.98
CA ILE A 125 -6.95 -5.30 -9.19
C ILE A 125 -6.44 -3.88 -9.38
N MET A 126 -5.35 -3.56 -8.71
CA MET A 126 -4.70 -2.27 -8.81
C MET A 126 -3.44 -2.41 -9.65
N ALA A 127 -3.38 -1.71 -10.77
CA ALA A 127 -2.15 -1.48 -11.49
C ALA A 127 -1.48 -0.20 -10.97
N TYR A 128 -0.17 -0.25 -10.76
CA TYR A 128 0.60 0.91 -10.32
C TYR A 128 1.91 1.05 -11.11
N THR A 129 2.42 2.27 -11.11
CA THR A 129 3.79 2.58 -11.53
C THR A 129 4.73 2.54 -10.33
N GLN A 130 5.98 2.13 -10.52
CA GLN A 130 6.98 2.11 -9.45
C GLN A 130 7.12 3.47 -8.74
N SER A 131 7.00 4.57 -9.50
CA SER A 131 6.99 5.94 -8.99
C SER A 131 5.84 6.20 -8.00
N TRP A 132 4.66 5.65 -8.25
CA TRP A 132 3.51 5.75 -7.34
C TRP A 132 3.81 5.02 -6.03
N MET A 133 4.26 3.77 -6.11
CA MET A 133 4.55 2.97 -4.91
C MET A 133 5.66 3.62 -4.07
N LYS A 134 6.68 4.16 -4.72
CA LYS A 134 7.75 4.91 -4.05
C LYS A 134 7.22 6.15 -3.32
N SER A 135 6.39 6.94 -3.99
CA SER A 135 5.92 8.23 -3.45
C SER A 135 4.89 8.06 -2.33
N TYR A 136 4.02 7.05 -2.42
CA TYR A 136 2.87 6.88 -1.53
C TYR A 136 3.06 5.80 -0.46
N TYR A 137 3.99 4.87 -0.64
CA TYR A 137 4.27 3.81 0.34
C TYR A 137 5.73 3.85 0.83
N TYR A 138 6.72 3.59 -0.03
CA TYR A 138 8.11 3.38 0.44
C TYR A 138 8.72 4.61 1.12
N GLU A 139 8.59 5.79 0.53
CA GLU A 139 9.09 7.03 1.11
C GLU A 139 8.44 7.39 2.46
N PRO A 140 7.10 7.49 2.55
CA PRO A 140 6.46 7.84 3.82
C PRO A 140 6.71 6.75 4.87
N MET A 141 6.66 5.47 4.50
CA MET A 141 6.98 4.39 5.43
C MET A 141 8.42 4.46 5.95
N SER A 142 9.40 4.73 5.09
CA SER A 142 10.79 4.89 5.54
C SER A 142 10.94 6.04 6.55
N ARG A 143 10.20 7.14 6.36
CA ARG A 143 10.20 8.28 7.30
C ARG A 143 9.46 7.97 8.59
N LEU A 144 8.32 7.27 8.51
CA LEU A 144 7.56 6.83 9.69
C LEU A 144 8.32 5.77 10.49
N VAL A 145 9.02 4.84 9.84
CA VAL A 145 9.93 3.91 10.51
C VAL A 145 11.00 4.68 11.25
N ALA A 146 11.61 5.71 10.67
CA ALA A 146 12.59 6.54 11.39
C ALA A 146 11.97 7.27 12.60
N ARG A 147 10.70 7.70 12.49
CA ARG A 147 9.95 8.38 13.56
C ARG A 147 9.54 7.44 14.70
N TYR A 148 9.12 6.22 14.38
CA TYR A 148 8.60 5.23 15.34
C TYR A 148 9.58 4.14 15.72
N ARG A 149 10.75 4.07 15.08
CA ARG A 149 11.87 3.25 15.57
C ARG A 149 12.12 3.75 17.00
N PRO A 150 12.01 2.88 18.02
CA PRO A 150 12.42 3.27 19.34
C PRO A 150 13.85 3.78 19.18
N GLN A 151 14.13 5.00 19.67
CA GLN A 151 15.50 5.41 19.86
C GLN A 151 16.13 4.29 20.67
N GLN A 152 16.87 3.39 20.01
CA GLN A 152 17.75 2.51 20.73
C GLN A 152 18.67 3.49 21.44
N PRO A 153 18.69 3.51 22.79
CA PRO A 153 19.67 4.31 23.49
C PRO A 153 21.00 3.91 22.87
N SER A 154 21.72 4.89 22.34
CA SER A 154 23.08 4.72 21.86
C SER A 154 23.80 3.95 22.95
N THR A 155 24.07 2.67 22.71
CA THR A 155 24.98 1.89 23.52
C THR A 155 26.37 2.43 23.25
N SER A 156 26.66 3.57 23.86
CA SER A 156 28.02 3.91 24.27
C SER A 156 28.44 2.84 25.28
N SER A 157 28.84 1.68 24.75
CA SER A 157 29.59 0.68 25.50
C SER A 157 30.93 1.31 25.82
N SER A 158 31.00 1.92 27.00
CA SER A 158 32.23 2.22 27.69
C SER A 158 31.96 1.96 29.16
N ALA A 159 32.13 0.70 29.55
CA ALA A 159 32.21 0.29 30.94
C ALA A 159 33.36 -0.72 31.10
N PRO A 160 34.01 -0.74 32.27
CA PRO A 160 35.45 -0.86 32.42
C PRO A 160 35.90 -2.32 32.51
N GLY A 161 37.12 -2.59 32.02
CA GLY A 161 37.80 -3.87 32.23
C GLY A 161 38.02 -4.11 33.72
N CYS A 162 37.21 -4.99 34.30
CA CYS A 162 37.48 -5.62 35.58
C CYS A 162 38.54 -6.71 35.34
N VAL A 163 39.80 -6.38 35.63
CA VAL A 163 40.89 -7.37 35.75
C VAL A 163 40.96 -7.77 37.22
N ILE A 164 40.70 -9.06 37.44
CA ILE A 164 40.80 -9.73 38.73
C ILE A 164 42.28 -10.09 38.92
N SER A 165 42.90 -9.68 40.01
CA SER A 165 44.20 -10.17 40.51
C SER A 165 44.16 -10.21 42.02
#